data_AF-A0A259D0F9-F1
#
_entry.id   AF-A0A259D0F9-F1
#
_cell.length_a   1.000
_cell.length_b   1.000
_cell.length_c   1.000
_cell.angle_alpha   90.00
_cell.angle_beta   90.00
_cell.angle_gamma   90.00
#
_symmetry.space_group_name_H-M   'P 1'
#
loop_
_entity.id
_entity.type
_entity.pdbx_description
1 polymer ?
#
loop_
_entity_poly.entity_id
_entity_poly.type
_entity_poly.pdbx_seq_one_letter_code
_entity_poly.pdbx_strand_id
1 'polypeptide(L)' 'RGSAAYAIEQDQALMDFRWQLEELRVALYAQELKTPSPMSLKRLEKILASLR' A
#
# COMPACT_ATOMS: atom_id res chain seq x y z
N ARG A 1 -3.09 25.13 -16.22
CA ARG A 1 -3.52 23.73 -16.47
C ARG A 1 -2.47 22.82 -15.85
N GLY A 2 -2.77 22.17 -14.72
CA GLY A 2 -1.78 21.33 -14.00
C GLY A 2 -2.33 20.69 -12.73
N SER A 3 -3.32 21.32 -12.08
CA SER A 3 -3.84 20.87 -10.77
C SER A 3 -4.50 19.49 -10.76
N ALA A 4 -5.02 19.00 -11.89
CA ALA A 4 -5.67 17.68 -11.94
C ALA A 4 -4.68 16.51 -11.94
N ALA A 5 -3.47 16.70 -12.49
CA ALA A 5 -2.47 15.62 -12.55
C ALA A 5 -1.90 15.29 -11.17
N TYR A 6 -1.62 16.32 -10.35
CA TYR A 6 -1.11 16.15 -8.99
C TYR A 6 -2.12 15.43 -8.06
N ALA A 7 -3.42 15.66 -8.25
CA ALA A 7 -4.46 15.01 -7.45
C ALA A 7 -4.58 13.51 -7.79
N ILE A 8 -4.50 13.13 -9.06
CA ILE A 8 -4.59 11.74 -9.52
C ILE A 8 -3.37 10.92 -9.07
N GLU A 9 -2.18 11.52 -9.11
CA GLU A 9 -0.94 10.83 -8.70
C GLU A 9 -0.92 10.51 -7.19
N GLN A 10 -1.42 11.44 -6.36
CA GLN A 10 -1.60 11.20 -4.93
C GLN A 10 -2.65 10.12 -4.65
N ASP A 11 -3.74 10.10 -5.43
CA ASP A 11 -4.79 9.09 -5.29
C ASP A 11 -4.24 7.68 -5.60
N GLN A 12 -3.39 7.56 -6.63
CA GLN A 12 -2.75 6.29 -6.98
C GLN A 12 -1.76 5.81 -5.92
N ALA A 13 -0.90 6.70 -5.41
CA ALA A 13 0.05 6.34 -4.36
C ALA A 13 -0.66 5.87 -3.06
N LEU A 14 -1.80 6.50 -2.73
CA LEU A 14 -2.65 6.08 -1.60
C LEU A 14 -3.39 4.77 -1.86
N MET A 15 -3.87 4.54 -3.08
CA MET A 15 -4.45 3.25 -3.49
C MET A 15 -3.43 2.12 -3.41
N ASP A 16 -2.22 2.33 -3.88
CA ASP A 16 -1.15 1.33 -3.79
C ASP A 16 -0.83 1.01 -2.32
N PHE A 17 -0.73 2.04 -1.48
CA PHE A 17 -0.52 1.85 -0.04
C PHE A 17 -1.66 1.06 0.63
N ARG A 18 -2.91 1.32 0.23
CA ARG A 18 -4.09 0.55 0.68
C ARG A 18 -3.94 -0.94 0.35
N TRP A 19 -3.52 -1.28 -0.86
CA TRP A 19 -3.29 -2.68 -1.24
C TRP A 19 -2.18 -3.34 -0.41
N GLN A 20 -1.09 -2.62 -0.10
CA GLN A 20 -0.03 -3.15 0.77
C GLN A 20 -0.51 -3.43 2.21
N LEU A 21 -1.45 -2.63 2.72
CA LEU A 21 -2.11 -2.92 4.01
C LEU A 21 -2.98 -4.18 3.93
N GLU A 22 -3.65 -4.41 2.81
CA GLU A 22 -4.47 -5.60 2.61
C GLU A 22 -3.62 -6.88 2.51
N GLU A 23 -2.49 -6.84 1.81
CA GLU A 23 -1.51 -7.94 1.78
C GLU A 23 -0.99 -8.26 3.20
N LEU A 24 -0.68 -7.24 4.02
CA LEU A 24 -0.30 -7.45 5.42
C LEU A 24 -1.42 -8.13 6.22
N ARG A 25 -2.68 -7.73 6.02
CA ARG A 25 -3.83 -8.34 6.71
C ARG A 25 -4.01 -9.80 6.32
N VAL A 26 -3.88 -10.14 5.03
CA VAL A 26 -3.97 -11.54 4.57
C VAL A 26 -2.83 -12.35 5.18
N ALA A 27 -1.60 -11.82 5.20
CA ALA A 27 -0.45 -12.49 5.82
C ALA A 27 -0.62 -12.76 7.33
N LEU A 28 -1.32 -11.88 8.06
CA LEU A 28 -1.56 -12.02 9.49
C LEU A 28 -2.77 -12.90 9.84
N TYR A 29 -3.84 -12.87 9.05
CA TYR A 29 -5.13 -13.44 9.44
C TYR A 29 -5.69 -14.50 8.47
N ALA A 30 -5.15 -14.59 7.25
CA ALA A 30 -5.68 -15.44 6.19
C ALA A 30 -4.55 -16.15 5.41
N GLN A 31 -3.64 -16.80 6.13
CA GLN A 31 -2.44 -17.44 5.57
C GLN A 31 -2.76 -18.56 4.57
N GLU A 32 -3.90 -19.24 4.72
CA GLU A 32 -4.35 -20.29 3.80
C GLU A 32 -4.65 -19.76 2.39
N LEU A 33 -4.97 -18.46 2.25
CA LEU A 33 -5.26 -17.81 0.97
C LEU A 33 -4.02 -17.51 0.11
N LYS A 34 -2.80 -17.68 0.65
CA LYS A 34 -1.50 -17.41 0.01
C LYS A 34 -1.41 -16.01 -0.64
N THR A 35 -0.64 -15.12 -0.05
CA THR A 35 -0.35 -13.80 -0.63
C THR A 35 0.66 -13.88 -1.79
N PRO A 36 0.38 -13.23 -2.94
CA PRO A 36 1.35 -13.12 -4.03
C PRO A 36 2.60 -12.30 -3.65
N SER A 37 2.48 -11.35 -2.71
CA SER A 37 3.64 -10.66 -2.13
C SER A 37 3.48 -10.47 -0.62
N PRO A 38 4.12 -11.30 0.23
CA PRO A 38 3.96 -11.17 1.67
C PRO A 38 4.50 -9.82 2.14
N MET A 39 3.61 -9.02 2.75
CA MET A 39 3.95 -7.72 3.33
C MET A 39 4.19 -7.79 4.83
N SER A 40 5.03 -6.88 5.32
CA SER A 40 5.35 -6.73 6.74
C SER A 40 5.14 -5.29 7.22
N LEU A 41 4.89 -5.14 8.52
CA LEU A 41 4.70 -3.83 9.15
C LEU A 41 5.88 -2.89 8.90
N LYS A 42 7.12 -3.38 9.10
CA LYS A 42 8.35 -2.61 8.87
C LYS A 42 8.47 -2.10 7.42
N ARG A 43 8.01 -2.89 6.44
CA ARG A 43 8.04 -2.48 5.03
C ARG A 43 6.96 -1.43 4.74
N LEU A 44 5.78 -1.54 5.34
CA LEU A 44 4.71 -0.54 5.28
C LEU A 44 5.14 0.80 5.89
N GLU A 45 5.82 0.77 7.05
CA GLU A 45 6.37 1.98 7.68
C GLU A 45 7.33 2.73 6.75
N LYS A 46 8.19 1.99 6.03
CA LYS A 46 9.12 2.58 5.05
C LYS A 46 8.37 3.23 3.88
N ILE A 47 7.35 2.56 3.35
CA ILE A 47 6.53 3.12 2.25
C ILE A 47 5.81 4.37 2.71
N LEU A 48 5.19 4.34 3.90
CA LEU A 48 4.50 5.50 4.48
C LEU A 48 5.45 6.67 4.72
N ALA A 49 6.69 6.41 5.17
CA ALA A 49 7.71 7.44 5.32
C ALA A 49 8.14 8.07 3.98
N SER A 50 8.02 7.35 2.87
CA SER A 50 8.29 7.88 1.53
C SER A 50 7.12 8.64 0.90
N LEU A 51 5.91 8.48 1.44
CA LEU A 51 4.71 9.22 1.01
C LEU A 51 4.51 10.54 1.76
N ARG A 52 5.20 10.71 2.89
CA ARG A 52 5.27 11.96 3.66
C ARG A 52 6.28 12.92 3.05
#